data_AF-A0A915IF61-F1
#
_entry.id   AF-A0A915IF61-F1
#
_cell.length_a   1.000
_cell.length_b   1.000
_cell.length_c   1.000
_cell.angle_alpha   90.00
_cell.angle_beta   90.00
_cell.angle_gamma   90.00
#
_symmetry.space_group_name_H-M   'P 1'
#
loop_
_entity.id
_entity.type
_entity.pdbx_description
1 polymer ?
#
loop_
_entity_poly.entity_id
_entity_poly.type
_entity_poly.pdbx_seq_one_letter_code
_entity_poly.pdbx_strand_id
1 'polypeptide(L)'
;MTGFQLEGKFGAITRMGPDNVDFWLNNFNRMLYYDKGSIASTDFYGDLEFFLSIEEHAQYRNDIHWENDTQIRLITAFRAMISLKNISTSVDQMATADELRSLTSKYPEYNISTFHVLWRYVDQYQAVLPNTIQEVCSGVTFMILVALLLIPSATCSLWVILAILSIDAGIVGFMTFWGINLDTISMMTIVMNIGFSVDFTAHIAHSYVVVQAKDNDRMTKYIPTDIIPARNLDVLYIIQITVLGVAITFEWLKVGRGTSPTLGGLHMDAA
;
A
#
# COMPACT_ATOMS: atom_id res chain seq x y z
N MET A 1 10.30 -28.09 28.61
CA MET A 1 9.20 -27.31 29.24
C MET A 1 9.60 -25.85 29.07
N THR A 2 9.16 -25.12 28.05
CA THR A 2 7.79 -24.64 27.81
C THR A 2 7.39 -24.81 26.34
N GLY A 3 6.23 -25.42 26.10
CA GLY A 3 5.70 -25.65 24.76
C GLY A 3 5.26 -24.35 24.10
N PHE A 4 5.75 -24.13 22.89
CA PHE A 4 5.36 -23.03 22.02
C PHE A 4 4.08 -23.46 21.29
N GLN A 5 2.92 -23.04 21.79
CA GLN A 5 1.64 -23.26 21.11
C GLN A 5 1.21 -22.01 20.36
N LEU A 6 1.43 -22.01 19.04
CA LEU A 6 0.77 -21.14 18.06
C LEU A 6 -0.02 -22.03 17.10
N GLU A 7 -0.97 -22.79 17.64
CA GLU A 7 -1.89 -23.64 16.88
C GLU A 7 -3.03 -22.80 16.31
N GLY A 8 -2.95 -22.39 15.05
CA GLY A 8 -4.11 -21.80 14.38
C GLY A 8 -3.88 -21.21 12.99
N LYS A 9 -2.70 -20.64 12.73
CA LYS A 9 -2.40 -19.98 11.43
C LYS A 9 -1.32 -20.64 10.60
N PHE A 10 -0.62 -21.62 11.14
CA PHE A 10 0.41 -22.38 10.44
C PHE A 10 -0.12 -23.79 10.21
N GLY A 11 -0.04 -24.31 9.01
CA GLY A 11 -0.42 -25.69 8.79
C GLY A 11 0.13 -26.27 7.50
N ALA A 12 0.18 -27.59 7.56
CA ALA A 12 0.92 -28.46 6.69
C ALA A 12 0.53 -28.36 5.21
N ILE A 13 1.51 -28.01 4.38
CA ILE A 13 1.59 -28.43 2.98
C ILE A 13 2.67 -29.52 2.96
N THR A 14 2.23 -30.78 2.83
CA THR A 14 2.89 -32.07 2.47
C THR A 14 4.38 -32.39 2.73
N ARG A 15 5.20 -31.47 3.25
CA ARG A 15 6.55 -31.69 3.82
C ARG A 15 6.69 -31.25 5.28
N MET A 16 5.66 -30.64 5.87
CA MET A 16 5.78 -29.95 7.17
C MET A 16 4.86 -30.58 8.21
N GLY A 17 5.47 -31.33 9.12
CA GLY A 17 4.85 -31.79 10.37
C GLY A 17 4.78 -30.66 11.41
N PRO A 18 4.74 -30.97 12.72
CA PRO A 18 4.64 -29.98 13.81
C PRO A 18 5.76 -28.91 13.84
N ASP A 19 6.81 -29.09 13.05
CA ASP A 19 7.91 -28.15 12.85
C ASP A 19 7.70 -27.31 11.57
N ASN A 20 6.88 -26.25 11.63
CA ASN A 20 6.64 -25.33 10.50
C ASN A 20 7.81 -24.35 10.25
N VAL A 21 8.95 -24.58 10.90
CA VAL A 21 10.15 -23.73 10.86
C VAL A 21 11.32 -24.58 10.35
N ASP A 22 11.81 -24.25 9.16
CA ASP A 22 13.05 -24.82 8.63
C ASP A 22 14.22 -23.97 9.14
N PHE A 23 14.97 -24.56 10.08
CA PHE A 23 16.11 -23.92 10.72
C PHE A 23 17.28 -24.90 10.81
N TRP A 24 18.43 -24.49 10.28
CA TRP A 24 19.63 -25.31 10.18
C TRP A 24 20.09 -25.85 11.54
N LEU A 25 19.92 -25.09 12.63
CA LEU A 25 20.34 -25.49 13.96
C LEU A 25 19.60 -26.72 14.47
N ASN A 26 18.32 -26.89 14.09
CA ASN A 26 17.54 -28.06 14.51
C ASN A 26 18.08 -29.34 13.87
N ASN A 27 18.42 -29.28 12.58
CA ASN A 27 19.02 -30.39 11.85
C ASN A 27 20.48 -30.65 12.28
N PHE A 28 21.23 -29.59 12.56
CA PHE A 28 22.58 -29.67 13.12
C PHE A 28 22.59 -30.36 14.49
N ASN A 29 21.71 -29.93 15.41
CA ASN A 29 21.58 -30.55 16.74
C ASN A 29 21.15 -32.02 16.64
N ARG A 30 20.29 -32.35 15.67
CA ARG A 30 19.89 -33.73 15.38
C ARG A 30 21.08 -34.57 14.91
N MET A 31 21.93 -34.04 14.03
CA MET A 31 23.17 -34.69 13.60
C MET A 31 24.11 -34.91 14.79
N LEU A 32 24.35 -33.89 15.60
CA LEU A 32 25.22 -33.98 16.79
C LEU A 32 24.72 -35.03 17.78
N TYR A 33 23.40 -35.10 17.99
CA TYR A 33 22.80 -36.11 18.85
C TYR A 33 23.01 -37.54 18.32
N TYR A 34 22.91 -37.76 17.01
CA TYR A 34 23.13 -39.08 16.41
C TYR A 34 24.61 -39.49 16.39
N ASP A 35 25.52 -38.55 16.12
CA ASP A 35 26.95 -38.82 15.99
C ASP A 35 27.66 -38.91 17.36
N LYS A 36 27.39 -37.94 18.23
CA LYS A 36 28.12 -37.76 19.51
C LYS A 36 27.28 -38.08 20.75
N GLY A 37 25.98 -38.36 20.60
CA GLY A 37 25.08 -38.62 21.73
C GLY A 37 24.82 -37.41 22.64
N SER A 38 25.26 -36.21 22.24
CA SER A 38 25.16 -34.96 23.00
C SER A 38 24.97 -33.78 22.05
N ILE A 39 24.23 -32.77 22.50
CA ILE A 39 24.01 -31.50 21.76
C ILE A 39 25.20 -30.54 21.97
N ALA A 40 26.00 -30.75 23.01
CA ALA A 40 27.16 -29.92 23.31
C ALA A 40 28.39 -30.39 22.52
N SER A 41 28.82 -29.59 21.55
CA SER A 41 30.07 -29.79 20.79
C SER A 41 31.24 -29.06 21.46
N THR A 42 32.37 -29.74 21.63
CA THR A 42 33.65 -29.12 22.04
C THR A 42 34.22 -28.20 20.97
N ASP A 43 33.92 -28.45 19.69
CA ASP A 43 34.29 -27.63 18.54
C ASP A 43 33.08 -27.40 17.62
N PHE A 44 32.24 -26.43 17.98
CA PHE A 44 31.01 -26.10 17.25
C PHE A 44 31.26 -25.72 15.80
N TYR A 45 32.30 -24.93 15.53
CA TYR A 45 32.57 -24.39 14.19
C TYR A 45 33.12 -25.47 13.25
N GLY A 46 33.97 -26.36 13.74
CA GLY A 46 34.44 -27.52 12.97
C GLY A 46 33.31 -28.49 12.62
N ASP A 47 32.45 -28.79 13.60
CA ASP A 47 31.28 -29.65 13.39
C ASP A 47 30.28 -29.03 12.40
N LEU A 48 30.09 -27.70 12.46
CA LEU A 48 29.20 -26.97 11.55
C LEU A 48 29.73 -26.96 10.11
N GLU A 49 31.05 -26.83 9.91
CA GLU A 49 31.65 -26.93 8.57
C GLU A 49 31.48 -28.34 8.00
N PHE A 50 31.65 -29.38 8.83
CA PHE A 50 31.38 -30.75 8.44
C PHE A 50 29.89 -30.94 8.07
N PHE A 51 28.97 -30.43 8.88
CA PHE A 51 27.53 -30.44 8.58
C PHE A 51 27.22 -29.81 7.23
N LEU A 52 27.76 -28.61 6.98
CA LEU A 52 27.57 -27.90 5.72
C LEU A 52 28.25 -28.61 4.54
N SER A 53 29.32 -29.38 4.77
CA SER A 53 30.03 -30.13 3.73
C SER A 53 29.19 -31.27 3.13
N ILE A 54 28.24 -31.81 3.89
CA ILE A 54 27.33 -32.88 3.47
C ILE A 54 26.35 -32.35 2.42
N GLU A 55 26.20 -33.08 1.31
CA GLU A 55 25.37 -32.69 0.16
C GLU A 55 23.88 -32.52 0.53
N GLU A 56 23.36 -33.35 1.43
CA GLU A 56 21.98 -33.26 1.95
C GLU A 56 21.68 -31.92 2.65
N HIS A 57 22.71 -31.25 3.18
CA HIS A 57 22.60 -30.00 3.92
C HIS A 57 23.09 -28.79 3.13
N ALA A 58 23.39 -28.96 1.84
CA ALA A 58 23.96 -27.89 1.01
C ALA A 58 23.09 -26.63 0.95
N GLN A 59 21.77 -26.76 1.12
CA GLN A 59 20.83 -25.64 1.17
C GLN A 59 21.13 -24.62 2.28
N TYR A 60 21.64 -25.08 3.42
CA TYR A 60 21.92 -24.22 4.58
C TYR A 60 23.21 -23.39 4.44
N ARG A 61 24.04 -23.68 3.43
CA ARG A 61 25.27 -22.89 3.17
C ARG A 61 24.97 -21.42 2.88
N ASN A 62 23.85 -21.16 2.23
CA ASN A 62 23.39 -19.81 1.92
C ASN A 62 22.57 -19.15 3.05
N ASP A 63 22.24 -19.91 4.10
CA ASP A 63 21.48 -19.42 5.25
C ASP A 63 22.37 -18.88 6.37
N ILE A 64 23.69 -19.07 6.27
CA ILE A 64 24.68 -18.65 7.28
C ILE A 64 25.68 -17.70 6.64
N HIS A 65 25.85 -16.52 7.24
CA HIS A 65 26.86 -15.55 6.85
C HIS A 65 28.02 -15.56 7.86
N TRP A 66 29.24 -15.69 7.32
CA TRP A 66 30.47 -15.75 8.09
C TRP A 66 31.14 -14.37 8.15
N GLU A 67 31.81 -14.07 9.26
CA GLU A 67 32.65 -12.88 9.38
C GLU A 67 33.92 -13.02 8.53
N ASN A 68 34.25 -11.98 7.76
CA ASN A 68 35.36 -12.03 6.80
C ASN A 68 36.73 -11.69 7.40
N ASP A 69 36.80 -11.16 8.63
CA ASP A 69 37.95 -10.34 9.08
C ASP A 69 38.69 -10.84 10.34
N THR A 70 38.40 -12.07 10.81
CA THR A 70 39.05 -12.61 12.01
C THR A 70 39.59 -14.02 11.80
N GLN A 71 40.74 -14.31 12.43
CA GLN A 71 41.27 -15.69 12.56
C GLN A 71 40.30 -16.62 13.31
N ILE A 72 39.31 -16.05 13.99
CA ILE A 72 38.20 -16.73 14.66
C ILE A 72 36.99 -16.63 13.74
N ARG A 73 36.43 -17.78 13.33
CA ARG A 73 35.25 -17.82 12.46
C ARG A 73 34.00 -17.55 13.30
N LEU A 74 33.42 -16.36 13.12
CA LEU A 74 32.18 -15.97 13.79
C LEU A 74 31.03 -15.92 12.78
N ILE A 75 29.81 -16.17 13.25
CA ILE A 75 28.59 -16.06 12.45
C ILE A 75 28.01 -14.67 12.68
N THR A 76 27.88 -13.90 11.60
CA THR A 76 27.38 -12.51 11.65
C THR A 76 25.88 -12.44 11.44
N ALA A 77 25.33 -13.30 10.58
CA ALA A 77 23.92 -13.38 10.30
C ALA A 77 23.50 -14.80 9.96
N PHE A 78 22.24 -15.11 10.24
CA PHE A 78 21.62 -16.35 9.80
C PHE A 78 20.17 -16.11 9.40
N ARG A 79 19.62 -17.03 8.61
CA ARG A 79 18.21 -17.05 8.21
C ARG A 79 17.52 -18.29 8.78
N ALA A 80 16.27 -18.11 9.19
CA ALA A 80 15.33 -19.20 9.47
C ALA A 80 14.11 -19.01 8.57
N MET A 81 13.62 -20.09 7.96
CA MET A 81 12.44 -20.03 7.11
C MET A 81 11.22 -20.51 7.89
N ILE A 82 10.15 -19.72 7.86
CA ILE A 82 8.88 -20.07 8.48
C ILE A 82 7.86 -20.24 7.37
N SER A 83 7.16 -21.36 7.39
CA SER A 83 6.12 -21.64 6.40
C SER A 83 4.77 -21.15 6.89
N LEU A 84 4.15 -20.30 6.09
CA LEU A 84 2.89 -19.67 6.40
C LEU A 84 1.73 -20.42 5.75
N LYS A 85 0.57 -20.52 6.42
CA LYS A 85 -0.64 -21.14 5.85
C LYS A 85 -1.76 -20.14 5.74
N ASN A 86 -2.60 -20.34 4.71
CA ASN A 86 -3.85 -19.63 4.51
C ASN A 86 -3.68 -18.10 4.38
N ILE A 87 -2.65 -17.68 3.64
CA ILE A 87 -2.41 -16.27 3.32
C ILE A 87 -2.92 -16.00 1.90
N SER A 88 -4.24 -16.10 1.72
CA SER A 88 -4.86 -15.89 0.40
C SER A 88 -5.35 -14.46 0.19
N THR A 89 -5.75 -13.75 1.24
CA THR A 89 -6.29 -12.39 1.13
C THR A 89 -5.26 -11.33 1.49
N SER A 90 -5.40 -10.10 0.97
CA SER A 90 -4.56 -8.96 1.34
C SER A 90 -4.67 -8.61 2.82
N VAL A 91 -5.85 -8.81 3.41
CA VAL A 91 -6.08 -8.61 4.86
C VAL A 91 -5.30 -9.63 5.68
N ASP A 92 -5.32 -10.90 5.29
CA ASP A 92 -4.54 -11.95 5.97
C ASP A 92 -3.02 -11.70 5.84
N GLN A 93 -2.59 -11.21 4.68
CA GLN A 93 -1.19 -10.81 4.44
C GLN A 93 -0.76 -9.68 5.37
N MET A 94 -1.56 -8.61 5.47
CA MET A 94 -1.30 -7.49 6.37
C MET A 94 -1.26 -7.94 7.84
N ALA A 95 -2.27 -8.69 8.27
CA ALA A 95 -2.36 -9.18 9.64
C ALA A 95 -1.18 -10.10 10.01
N THR A 96 -0.73 -10.95 9.07
CA THR A 96 0.42 -11.84 9.32
C THR A 96 1.74 -11.08 9.37
N ALA A 97 1.93 -10.08 8.50
CA ALA A 97 3.11 -9.22 8.55
C ALA A 97 3.18 -8.44 9.87
N ASP A 98 2.07 -7.89 10.34
CA ASP A 98 1.99 -7.18 11.61
C ASP A 98 2.23 -8.11 12.80
N GLU A 99 1.67 -9.32 12.77
CA GLU A 99 1.90 -10.32 13.81
C GLU A 99 3.38 -10.69 13.91
N LEU A 100 4.04 -10.95 12.78
CA LEU A 100 5.47 -11.26 12.73
C LEU A 100 6.34 -10.09 13.19
N ARG A 101 6.01 -8.85 12.79
CA ARG A 101 6.70 -7.64 13.27
C ARG A 101 6.50 -7.39 14.76
N SER A 102 5.31 -7.68 15.28
CA SER A 102 5.01 -7.59 16.71
C SER A 102 5.74 -8.66 17.53
N LEU A 103 6.04 -9.81 16.90
CA LEU A 103 6.83 -10.87 17.52
C LEU A 103 8.31 -10.49 17.55
N THR A 104 8.86 -9.95 16.45
CA THR A 104 10.26 -9.52 16.44
C THR A 104 10.51 -8.33 17.36
N SER A 105 9.55 -7.41 17.51
CA SER A 105 9.67 -6.27 18.42
C SER A 105 9.71 -6.66 19.91
N LYS A 106 9.22 -7.86 20.28
CA LYS A 106 9.35 -8.39 21.65
C LYS A 106 10.79 -8.79 22.01
N TYR A 107 11.63 -9.06 21.01
CA TYR A 107 13.00 -9.50 21.20
C TYR A 107 13.99 -8.54 20.51
N PRO A 108 14.10 -7.29 20.99
CA PRO A 108 14.95 -6.27 20.37
C PRO A 108 16.45 -6.61 20.45
N GLU A 109 16.84 -7.46 21.40
CA GLU A 109 18.22 -7.91 21.62
C GLU A 109 18.83 -8.69 20.44
N TYR A 110 17.99 -9.32 19.61
CA TYR A 110 18.45 -10.15 18.49
C TYR A 110 18.38 -9.47 17.12
N ASN A 111 17.95 -8.20 17.05
CA ASN A 111 17.83 -7.42 15.80
C ASN A 111 17.21 -8.21 14.63
N ILE A 112 16.08 -8.86 14.88
CA ILE A 112 15.45 -9.77 13.91
C ILE A 112 14.64 -8.97 12.89
N SER A 113 14.88 -9.22 11.60
CA SER A 113 14.09 -8.69 10.50
C SER A 113 13.30 -9.79 9.80
N THR A 114 12.07 -9.48 9.38
CA THR A 114 11.20 -10.41 8.66
C THR A 114 11.20 -10.08 7.18
N PHE A 115 11.42 -11.07 6.32
CA PHE A 115 11.41 -10.88 4.87
C PHE A 115 10.50 -11.88 4.18
N HIS A 116 9.66 -11.37 3.28
CA HIS A 116 8.88 -12.16 2.35
C HIS A 116 8.61 -11.31 1.10
N VAL A 117 8.54 -11.92 -0.08
CA VAL A 117 8.36 -11.17 -1.35
C VAL A 117 7.05 -10.36 -1.34
N LEU A 118 6.00 -10.88 -0.69
CA LEU A 118 4.71 -10.19 -0.57
C LEU A 118 4.74 -8.98 0.39
N TRP A 119 5.74 -8.84 1.26
CA TRP A 119 5.76 -7.75 2.25
C TRP A 119 5.84 -6.38 1.58
N ARG A 120 6.46 -6.31 0.40
CA ARG A 120 6.47 -5.09 -0.41
C ARG A 120 5.05 -4.60 -0.74
N TYR A 121 4.15 -5.51 -1.10
CA TYR A 121 2.76 -5.16 -1.42
C TYR A 121 1.98 -4.83 -0.15
N VAL A 122 2.19 -5.59 0.92
CA VAL A 122 1.59 -5.33 2.24
C VAL A 122 1.91 -3.93 2.74
N ASP A 123 3.18 -3.53 2.66
CA ASP A 123 3.62 -2.20 3.11
C ASP A 123 3.00 -1.09 2.27
N GLN A 124 2.82 -1.33 0.97
CA GLN A 124 2.09 -0.41 0.10
C GLN A 124 0.62 -0.30 0.53
N TYR A 125 -0.09 -1.42 0.71
CA TYR A 125 -1.51 -1.41 1.12
C TYR A 125 -1.73 -0.75 2.48
N GLN A 126 -0.85 -0.99 3.45
CA GLN A 126 -0.91 -0.36 4.77
C GLN A 126 -0.76 1.17 4.68
N ALA A 127 0.02 1.66 3.72
CA ALA A 127 0.22 3.10 3.50
C ALA A 127 -0.93 3.77 2.72
N VAL A 128 -1.73 3.04 1.93
CA VAL A 128 -2.78 3.64 1.07
C VAL A 128 -3.79 4.44 1.89
N LEU A 129 -4.37 3.84 2.93
CA LEU A 129 -5.42 4.48 3.73
C LEU A 129 -4.96 5.77 4.43
N PRO A 130 -3.86 5.78 5.22
CA PRO A 130 -3.41 7.00 5.89
C PRO A 130 -3.00 8.08 4.88
N ASN A 131 -2.35 7.70 3.77
CA ASN A 131 -1.98 8.66 2.73
C ASN A 131 -3.22 9.27 2.06
N THR A 132 -4.23 8.46 1.74
CA THR A 132 -5.49 8.96 1.15
C THR A 132 -6.14 9.98 2.07
N ILE A 133 -6.24 9.71 3.37
CA ILE A 133 -6.85 10.63 4.33
C ILE A 133 -6.05 11.93 4.41
N GLN A 134 -4.71 11.84 4.47
CA GLN A 134 -3.84 13.02 4.50
C GLN A 134 -4.00 13.88 3.25
N GLU A 135 -4.01 13.28 2.06
CA GLU A 135 -4.19 13.98 0.79
C GLU A 135 -5.59 14.61 0.66
N VAL A 136 -6.64 13.93 1.11
CA VAL A 136 -7.99 14.49 1.12
C VAL A 136 -8.08 15.68 2.09
N CYS A 137 -7.58 15.53 3.32
CA CYS A 137 -7.62 16.60 4.32
C CYS A 137 -6.75 17.79 3.93
N SER A 138 -5.53 17.55 3.42
CA SER A 138 -4.64 18.61 2.95
C SER A 138 -5.26 19.32 1.74
N GLY A 139 -5.78 18.55 0.77
CA GLY A 139 -6.49 19.04 -0.39
C GLY A 139 -7.60 20.00 -0.01
N VAL A 140 -8.61 19.53 0.75
CA VAL A 140 -9.74 20.35 1.22
C VAL A 140 -9.29 21.61 1.95
N THR A 141 -8.24 21.51 2.79
CA THR A 141 -7.69 22.67 3.50
C THR A 141 -7.16 23.72 2.54
N PHE A 142 -6.37 23.30 1.54
CA PHE A 142 -5.90 24.21 0.48
C PHE A 142 -7.06 24.80 -0.33
N MET A 143 -8.10 24.02 -0.64
CA MET A 143 -9.27 24.55 -1.37
C MET A 143 -9.96 25.68 -0.59
N ILE A 144 -10.16 25.49 0.71
CA ILE A 144 -10.77 26.51 1.58
C ILE A 144 -9.91 27.78 1.60
N LEU A 145 -8.59 27.63 1.72
CA LEU A 145 -7.67 28.78 1.71
C LEU A 145 -7.73 29.55 0.39
N VAL A 146 -7.73 28.84 -0.75
CA VAL A 146 -7.85 29.46 -2.07
C VAL A 146 -9.22 30.14 -2.24
N ALA A 147 -10.31 29.49 -1.84
CA ALA A 147 -11.66 30.06 -1.92
C ALA A 147 -11.85 31.32 -1.07
N LEU A 148 -11.17 31.41 0.08
CA LEU A 148 -11.16 32.61 0.91
C LEU A 148 -10.30 33.74 0.32
N LEU A 149 -9.20 33.41 -0.37
CA LEU A 149 -8.32 34.39 -1.00
C LEU A 149 -8.94 34.99 -2.27
N LEU A 150 -9.62 34.16 -3.07
CA LEU A 150 -10.16 34.55 -4.37
C LEU A 150 -11.49 35.30 -4.30
N ILE A 151 -12.28 35.10 -3.23
CA ILE A 151 -13.63 35.68 -3.10
C ILE A 151 -13.63 36.76 -2.00
N PRO A 152 -13.80 38.06 -2.35
CA PRO A 152 -13.82 39.15 -1.38
C PRO A 152 -14.99 39.13 -0.38
N SER A 153 -16.03 38.33 -0.64
CA SER A 153 -17.24 38.24 0.19
C SER A 153 -17.34 36.90 0.94
N ALA A 154 -17.33 36.96 2.27
CA ALA A 154 -17.33 35.78 3.14
C ALA A 154 -18.56 34.88 2.96
N THR A 155 -19.74 35.46 2.72
CA THR A 155 -21.00 34.71 2.57
C THR A 155 -21.03 33.89 1.28
N CYS A 156 -20.49 34.42 0.18
CA CYS A 156 -20.40 33.70 -1.09
C CYS A 156 -19.36 32.57 -1.00
N SER A 157 -18.21 32.86 -0.38
CA SER A 157 -17.15 31.86 -0.15
C SER A 157 -17.64 30.66 0.66
N LEU A 158 -18.49 30.87 1.68
CA LEU A 158 -19.08 29.79 2.47
C LEU A 158 -19.92 28.83 1.62
N TRP A 159 -20.77 29.36 0.73
CA TRP A 159 -21.57 28.51 -0.18
C TRP A 159 -20.70 27.73 -1.18
N VAL A 160 -19.60 28.32 -1.65
CA VAL A 160 -18.63 27.65 -2.53
C VAL A 160 -17.90 26.53 -1.78
N ILE A 161 -17.47 26.78 -0.54
CA ILE A 161 -16.84 25.76 0.31
C ILE A 161 -17.80 24.60 0.57
N LEU A 162 -19.09 24.88 0.86
CA LEU A 162 -20.09 23.82 1.02
C LEU A 162 -20.30 23.01 -0.26
N ALA A 163 -20.28 23.66 -1.43
CA ALA A 163 -20.39 22.97 -2.71
C ALA A 163 -19.19 22.03 -2.96
N ILE A 164 -17.97 22.50 -2.68
CA ILE A 164 -16.74 21.71 -2.76
C ILE A 164 -16.82 20.48 -1.86
N LEU A 165 -17.13 20.68 -0.57
CA LEU A 165 -17.26 19.59 0.40
C LEU A 165 -18.31 18.58 -0.02
N SER A 166 -19.41 19.03 -0.64
CA SER A 166 -20.45 18.15 -1.16
C SER A 166 -19.97 17.30 -2.35
N ILE A 167 -19.15 17.85 -3.23
CA ILE A 167 -18.60 17.11 -4.38
C ILE A 167 -17.61 16.04 -3.89
N ASP A 168 -16.70 16.42 -2.99
CA ASP A 168 -15.68 15.53 -2.44
C ASP A 168 -16.32 14.39 -1.61
N ALA A 169 -17.29 14.72 -0.76
CA ALA A 169 -18.07 13.73 -0.02
C ALA A 169 -18.89 12.82 -0.96
N GLY A 170 -19.38 13.37 -2.07
CA GLY A 170 -20.07 12.62 -3.11
C GLY A 170 -19.19 11.53 -3.73
N ILE A 171 -17.95 11.87 -4.11
CA ILE A 171 -17.01 10.91 -4.71
C ILE A 171 -16.70 9.77 -3.74
N VAL A 172 -16.33 10.09 -2.49
CA VAL A 172 -16.05 9.07 -1.47
C VAL A 172 -17.31 8.23 -1.16
N GLY A 173 -18.48 8.87 -1.12
CA GLY A 173 -19.77 8.21 -0.94
C GLY A 173 -20.11 7.23 -2.07
N PHE A 174 -19.92 7.63 -3.34
CA PHE A 174 -20.17 6.74 -4.48
C PHE A 174 -19.22 5.55 -4.53
N MET A 175 -17.96 5.72 -4.11
CA MET A 175 -17.01 4.61 -4.00
C MET A 175 -17.48 3.54 -3.01
N THR A 176 -18.01 3.97 -1.86
CA THR A 176 -18.56 3.04 -0.85
C THR A 176 -19.87 2.38 -1.31
N PHE A 177 -20.74 3.13 -2.01
CA PHE A 177 -22.01 2.60 -2.51
C PHE A 177 -21.84 1.47 -3.55
N TRP A 178 -20.80 1.59 -4.40
CA TRP A 178 -20.49 0.56 -5.42
C TRP A 178 -19.58 -0.55 -4.89
N GLY A 179 -19.13 -0.48 -3.62
CA GLY A 179 -18.30 -1.50 -2.99
C GLY A 179 -16.89 -1.61 -3.56
N ILE A 180 -16.31 -0.50 -4.06
CA ILE A 180 -14.91 -0.52 -4.54
C ILE A 180 -13.96 -0.46 -3.35
N ASN A 181 -13.00 -1.39 -3.33
CA ASN A 181 -11.93 -1.40 -2.35
C ASN A 181 -10.97 -0.23 -2.58
N LEU A 182 -10.51 0.39 -1.48
CA LEU A 182 -9.53 1.46 -1.54
C LEU A 182 -8.14 0.89 -1.86
N ASP A 183 -7.67 1.12 -3.08
CA ASP A 183 -6.32 0.79 -3.53
C ASP A 183 -5.56 2.05 -4.01
N THR A 184 -4.28 1.91 -4.30
CA THR A 184 -3.39 2.97 -4.78
C THR A 184 -3.96 3.69 -6.02
N ILE A 185 -4.58 2.95 -6.94
CA ILE A 185 -5.21 3.51 -8.14
C ILE A 185 -6.46 4.34 -7.77
N SER A 186 -7.28 3.83 -6.85
CA SER A 186 -8.45 4.52 -6.34
C SER A 186 -8.07 5.78 -5.57
N MET A 187 -6.99 5.75 -4.79
CA MET A 187 -6.40 6.93 -4.12
C MET A 187 -6.05 8.01 -5.14
N MET A 188 -5.31 7.67 -6.22
CA MET A 188 -4.98 8.63 -7.28
C MET A 188 -6.23 9.25 -7.91
N THR A 189 -7.28 8.45 -8.08
CA THR A 189 -8.56 8.93 -8.63
C THR A 189 -9.23 9.95 -7.71
N ILE A 190 -9.26 9.69 -6.40
CA ILE A 190 -9.79 10.64 -5.42
C ILE A 190 -9.03 11.97 -5.48
N VAL A 191 -7.70 11.92 -5.41
CA VAL A 191 -6.85 13.12 -5.43
C VAL A 191 -7.03 13.92 -6.72
N MET A 192 -7.09 13.23 -7.87
CA MET A 192 -7.33 13.86 -9.15
C MET A 192 -8.69 14.58 -9.20
N ASN A 193 -9.74 13.96 -8.64
CA ASN A 193 -11.06 14.57 -8.61
C ASN A 193 -11.13 15.81 -7.70
N ILE A 194 -10.41 15.81 -6.58
CA ILE A 194 -10.27 17.00 -5.71
C ILE A 194 -9.64 18.15 -6.52
N GLY A 195 -8.59 17.87 -7.30
CA GLY A 195 -7.95 18.86 -8.18
C GLY A 195 -8.93 19.47 -9.18
N PHE A 196 -9.76 18.64 -9.83
CA PHE A 196 -10.78 19.15 -10.74
C PHE A 196 -11.86 19.99 -10.07
N SER A 197 -12.27 19.62 -8.85
CA SER A 197 -13.21 20.42 -8.06
C SER A 197 -12.66 21.84 -7.81
N VAL A 198 -11.35 21.99 -7.52
CA VAL A 198 -10.71 23.30 -7.31
C VAL A 198 -10.80 24.14 -8.58
N ASP A 199 -10.39 23.56 -9.71
CA ASP A 199 -10.35 24.28 -10.99
C ASP A 199 -11.75 24.83 -11.34
N PHE A 200 -12.80 24.02 -11.18
CA PHE A 200 -14.18 24.48 -11.39
C PHE A 200 -14.54 25.67 -10.50
N THR A 201 -14.22 25.60 -9.21
CA THR A 201 -14.56 26.68 -8.28
C THR A 201 -13.78 27.97 -8.54
N ALA A 202 -12.51 27.87 -8.96
CA ALA A 202 -11.70 29.02 -9.35
C ALA A 202 -12.27 29.70 -10.61
N HIS A 203 -12.72 28.93 -11.61
CA HIS A 203 -13.35 29.47 -12.81
C HIS A 203 -14.69 30.19 -12.52
N ILE A 204 -15.51 29.60 -11.66
CA ILE A 204 -16.78 30.22 -11.23
C ILE A 204 -16.50 31.50 -10.43
N ALA A 205 -15.55 31.46 -9.49
CA ALA A 205 -15.17 32.62 -8.69
C ALA A 205 -14.61 33.76 -9.56
N HIS A 206 -13.72 33.44 -10.51
CA HIS A 206 -13.18 34.42 -11.45
C HIS A 206 -14.29 35.05 -12.30
N SER A 207 -15.20 34.25 -12.83
CA SER A 207 -16.36 34.76 -13.61
C SER A 207 -17.26 35.67 -12.77
N TYR A 208 -17.49 35.34 -11.51
CA TYR A 208 -18.27 36.17 -10.59
C TYR A 208 -17.60 37.52 -10.32
N VAL A 209 -16.30 37.54 -10.05
CA VAL A 209 -15.53 38.77 -9.81
C VAL A 209 -15.50 39.67 -11.05
N VAL A 210 -15.32 39.10 -12.25
CA VAL A 210 -15.32 39.85 -13.52
C VAL A 210 -16.69 40.51 -13.79
N VAL A 211 -17.79 39.81 -13.50
CA VAL A 211 -19.14 40.38 -13.64
C VAL A 211 -19.38 41.50 -12.63
N GLN A 212 -18.95 41.33 -11.38
CA GLN A 212 -19.13 42.34 -10.33
C GLN A 212 -18.27 43.60 -10.57
N ALA A 213 -17.08 43.45 -11.14
CA ALA A 213 -16.24 44.58 -11.56
C ALA A 213 -16.87 45.38 -12.71
N LYS A 214 -17.59 44.70 -13.64
CA LYS A 214 -18.35 45.36 -14.71
C LYS A 214 -19.57 46.13 -14.21
N ASP A 215 -20.21 45.65 -13.14
CA ASP A 215 -21.43 46.28 -12.59
C ASP A 215 -21.11 47.60 -11.85
N ASN A 216 -19.90 47.71 -11.26
CA ASN A 216 -19.42 48.93 -10.62
C ASN A 216 -18.88 50.00 -11.60
N ASP A 217 -18.53 49.65 -12.85
CA ASP A 217 -17.91 50.56 -13.84
C ASP A 217 -18.86 51.03 -14.98
N ARG A 218 -20.15 51.21 -14.65
CA ARG A 218 -21.14 52.13 -15.27
C ARG A 218 -22.34 51.49 -16.00
N MET A 219 -23.50 52.12 -15.78
CA MET A 219 -24.54 52.30 -16.79
C MET A 219 -23.93 52.59 -18.17
N THR A 220 -24.56 52.06 -19.22
CA THR A 220 -24.26 52.26 -20.65
C THR A 220 -22.92 51.70 -21.14
N LYS A 221 -22.96 50.52 -21.79
CA LYS A 221 -23.09 50.34 -23.25
C LYS A 221 -22.39 49.04 -23.67
N TYR A 222 -23.09 48.23 -24.48
CA TYR A 222 -22.64 46.98 -25.10
C TYR A 222 -22.36 45.81 -24.14
N ILE A 223 -23.18 44.76 -24.28
CA ILE A 223 -22.83 43.38 -23.90
C ILE A 223 -21.54 43.06 -24.68
N PRO A 224 -20.36 42.96 -24.03
CA PRO A 224 -19.15 42.79 -24.79
C PRO A 224 -19.05 41.32 -25.21
N THR A 225 -18.70 41.14 -26.46
CA THR A 225 -18.23 39.92 -27.14
C THR A 225 -17.15 39.11 -26.40
N ASP A 226 -16.66 39.59 -25.25
CA ASP A 226 -15.66 38.97 -24.38
C ASP A 226 -16.20 37.87 -23.46
N ILE A 227 -17.52 37.76 -23.29
CA ILE A 227 -18.14 36.63 -22.57
C ILE A 227 -18.10 35.34 -23.41
N ILE A 228 -18.09 35.47 -24.74
CA ILE A 228 -18.09 34.35 -25.69
C ILE A 228 -16.78 33.53 -25.62
N PRO A 229 -15.57 34.13 -25.60
CA PRO A 229 -14.34 33.36 -25.42
C PRO A 229 -14.23 32.72 -24.03
N ALA A 230 -14.71 33.36 -22.95
CA ALA A 230 -14.76 32.76 -21.62
C ALA A 230 -15.70 31.53 -21.59
N ARG A 231 -16.89 31.63 -22.19
CA ARG A 231 -17.83 30.49 -22.34
C ARG A 231 -17.23 29.35 -23.16
N ASN A 232 -16.46 29.67 -24.21
CA ASN A 232 -15.82 28.65 -25.03
C ASN A 232 -14.69 27.94 -24.28
N LEU A 233 -13.97 28.64 -23.40
CA LEU A 233 -13.02 28.02 -22.47
C LEU A 233 -13.73 27.10 -21.47
N ASP A 234 -14.82 27.57 -20.84
CA ASP A 234 -15.58 26.75 -19.88
C ASP A 234 -16.13 25.47 -20.54
N VAL A 235 -16.62 25.56 -21.78
CA VAL A 235 -17.08 24.40 -22.56
C VAL A 235 -15.92 23.46 -22.91
N LEU A 236 -14.74 23.99 -23.28
CA LEU A 236 -13.56 23.17 -23.55
C LEU A 236 -13.07 22.43 -22.29
N TYR A 237 -13.12 23.10 -21.13
CA TYR A 237 -12.82 22.50 -19.82
C TYR A 237 -13.83 21.41 -19.45
N ILE A 238 -15.13 21.66 -19.63
CA ILE A 238 -16.17 20.64 -19.41
C ILE A 238 -15.92 19.43 -20.33
N ILE A 239 -15.54 19.64 -21.60
CA ILE A 239 -15.20 18.55 -22.52
C ILE A 239 -13.94 17.81 -22.05
N GLN A 240 -12.87 18.49 -21.64
CA GLN A 240 -11.66 17.87 -21.10
C GLN A 240 -11.97 17.01 -19.86
N ILE A 241 -12.79 17.53 -18.95
CA ILE A 241 -13.15 16.84 -17.70
C ILE A 241 -14.10 15.68 -17.98
N THR A 242 -14.98 15.81 -18.97
CA THR A 242 -15.83 14.69 -19.40
C THR A 242 -14.98 13.59 -20.05
N VAL A 243 -14.03 13.95 -20.91
CA VAL A 243 -13.11 12.99 -21.55
C VAL A 243 -12.23 12.30 -20.51
N LEU A 244 -11.70 13.05 -19.55
CA LEU A 244 -10.87 12.49 -18.49
C LEU A 244 -11.69 11.65 -17.50
N GLY A 245 -12.88 12.12 -17.12
CA GLY A 245 -13.83 11.36 -16.29
C GLY A 245 -14.24 10.05 -16.96
N VAL A 246 -14.49 10.06 -18.27
CA VAL A 246 -14.74 8.84 -19.06
C VAL A 246 -13.50 7.94 -19.09
N ALA A 247 -12.29 8.49 -19.29
CA ALA A 247 -11.05 7.71 -19.29
C ALA A 247 -10.77 7.05 -17.93
N ILE A 248 -10.93 7.82 -16.84
CA ILE A 248 -10.81 7.33 -15.46
C ILE A 248 -11.86 6.27 -15.19
N THR A 249 -13.12 6.52 -15.53
CA THR A 249 -14.23 5.55 -15.35
C THR A 249 -13.99 4.28 -16.14
N PHE A 250 -13.37 4.37 -17.33
CA PHE A 250 -13.03 3.21 -18.15
C PHE A 250 -11.90 2.36 -17.54
N GLU A 251 -10.86 3.00 -17.00
CA GLU A 251 -9.82 2.31 -16.23
C GLU A 251 -10.36 1.75 -14.91
N TRP A 252 -11.24 2.48 -14.23
CA TRP A 252 -11.98 2.00 -13.06
C TRP A 252 -12.87 0.80 -13.35
N LEU A 253 -13.54 0.78 -14.49
CA LEU A 253 -14.35 -0.36 -14.95
C LEU A 253 -13.50 -1.58 -15.28
N LYS A 254 -12.29 -1.38 -15.84
CA LYS A 254 -11.33 -2.48 -16.05
C LYS A 254 -10.82 -3.05 -14.72
N VAL A 255 -10.47 -2.17 -13.78
CA VAL A 255 -9.99 -2.57 -12.45
C VAL A 255 -11.10 -3.27 -11.66
N GLY A 256 -12.33 -2.75 -11.68
CA GLY A 256 -13.50 -3.35 -11.04
C GLY A 256 -13.97 -4.67 -11.67
N ARG A 257 -13.66 -4.92 -12.96
CA ARG A 257 -13.88 -6.23 -13.61
C ARG A 257 -12.71 -7.21 -13.42
N GLY A 258 -11.53 -6.73 -13.06
CA GLY A 258 -10.36 -7.56 -12.76
C GLY A 258 -10.40 -8.27 -11.40
N THR A 259 -11.40 -7.97 -10.57
CA THR A 259 -11.53 -8.49 -9.20
C THR A 259 -12.67 -9.51 -9.01
N SER A 260 -13.16 -10.15 -10.08
CA SER A 260 -13.97 -11.37 -9.98
C SER A 260 -13.09 -12.60 -10.19
N PRO A 261 -12.69 -13.34 -9.12
CA PRO A 261 -12.06 -14.64 -9.29
C PRO A 261 -13.15 -15.66 -9.60
N THR A 262 -13.50 -15.80 -10.87
CA THR A 262 -14.25 -16.97 -11.35
C THR A 262 -13.72 -17.47 -12.68
N LEU A 263 -13.02 -18.60 -12.60
CA LEU A 263 -12.83 -19.66 -13.59
C LEU A 263 -12.22 -19.28 -14.95
N GLY A 264 -10.95 -19.66 -15.12
CA GLY A 264 -10.34 -19.79 -16.45
C GLY A 264 -8.89 -20.26 -16.40
N GLY A 265 -8.66 -21.57 -16.23
CA GLY A 265 -7.48 -22.24 -16.76
C GLY A 265 -6.19 -22.20 -15.94
N LEU A 266 -6.12 -23.06 -14.92
CA LEU A 266 -4.89 -23.81 -14.69
C LEU A 266 -4.57 -24.59 -15.98
N HIS A 267 -3.66 -24.08 -16.80
CA HIS A 267 -2.82 -24.93 -17.63
C HIS A 267 -1.42 -24.88 -17.04
N MET A 268 -1.13 -25.90 -16.25
CA MET A 268 0.23 -26.43 -16.11
C MET A 268 0.73 -26.70 -17.53
N ASP A 269 1.80 -26.02 -17.95
CA ASP A 269 2.75 -26.63 -18.86
C ASP A 269 4.11 -26.58 -18.17
N ALA A 270 4.55 -27.77 -17.79
CA ALA A 270 5.91 -28.06 -17.42
C ALA A 270 6.79 -27.96 -18.66
N ALA A 271 7.83 -27.15 -18.58
CA ALA A 271 9.11 -27.32 -19.26
C ALA A 271 10.18 -26.57 -18.46
#